data_AF-A0A4S8KS29-F1
#
_entry.id   AF-A0A4S8KS29-F1
#
_cell.length_a   1.000
_cell.length_b   1.000
_cell.length_c   1.000
_cell.angle_alpha   90.00
_cell.angle_beta   90.00
_cell.angle_gamma   90.00
#
_symmetry.space_group_name_H-M   'P 1'
#
loop_
_entity.id
_entity.type
_entity.pdbx_description
1 polymer ?
#
loop_
_entity_poly.entity_id
_entity_poly.type
_entity_poly.pdbx_seq_one_letter_code
_entity_poly.pdbx_strand_id
1 'polypeptide(L)'
;MLPTVVNPVIVYYQTHYKNGQFVHPFPSSTAAFHLNFGQFGNDIVHLNDFPPNSSYFAPLLLEMMQGNGTKVLGMLGGAAPGTYDCLTADLLYTYYPPLRDVIRTSPIATALTEGFGGNLSGFDYIPLEQDMTSSIDWYNAQFYSGFGTFFAEDHRVTAVVLTNPDNGSGYIDAHAVEESIGNLMEKYGTGWGGVGGWEYFNSVPEEDRPWMWAVQMSEAMRVQKARIEARMDADV
;
A
#
# COMPACT_ATOMS: atom_id res chain seq x y z
N MET A 1 13.19 9.50 -21.35
CA MET A 1 12.12 10.14 -20.58
C MET A 1 11.61 9.06 -19.63
N LEU A 2 11.97 9.14 -18.35
CA LEU A 2 11.49 8.18 -17.35
C LEU A 2 9.98 8.46 -17.13
N PRO A 3 9.15 7.43 -16.93
CA PRO A 3 7.73 7.65 -16.69
C PRO A 3 7.57 8.52 -15.43
N THR A 4 6.76 9.56 -15.54
CA THR A 4 6.31 10.39 -14.45
C THR A 4 5.59 9.49 -13.45
N VAL A 5 6.25 9.16 -12.34
CA VAL A 5 5.63 8.41 -11.25
C VAL A 5 4.44 9.25 -10.76
N VAL A 6 3.24 8.69 -10.88
CA VAL A 6 2.00 9.31 -10.42
C VAL A 6 1.89 8.95 -8.93
N ASN A 7 2.13 9.92 -8.06
CA ASN A 7 2.08 9.76 -6.59
C ASN A 7 0.70 9.22 -6.16
N PRO A 8 0.58 7.94 -5.77
CA PRO A 8 -0.73 7.34 -5.53
C PRO A 8 -1.22 7.64 -4.11
N VAL A 9 -2.52 7.86 -3.98
CA VAL A 9 -3.20 7.59 -2.71
C VAL A 9 -3.33 6.08 -2.60
N ILE A 10 -2.76 5.51 -1.54
CA ILE A 10 -2.90 4.09 -1.23
C ILE A 10 -3.81 3.92 -0.02
N VAL A 11 -4.61 2.86 0.00
CA VAL A 11 -5.40 2.49 1.19
C VAL A 11 -5.15 1.04 1.52
N TYR A 12 -4.83 0.75 2.77
CA TYR A 12 -4.66 -0.62 3.22
C TYR A 12 -6.01 -1.33 3.26
N TYR A 13 -6.04 -2.57 2.79
CA TYR A 13 -7.23 -3.41 2.70
C TYR A 13 -6.95 -4.71 3.42
N GLN A 14 -7.04 -4.66 4.74
CA GLN A 14 -6.85 -5.81 5.62
C GLN A 14 -8.21 -6.43 5.99
N THR A 15 -9.15 -5.59 6.43
CA THR A 15 -10.50 -6.01 6.81
C THR A 15 -11.42 -6.09 5.59
N HIS A 16 -11.65 -7.31 5.08
CA HIS A 16 -12.49 -7.53 3.89
C HIS A 16 -14.00 -7.62 4.19
N TYR A 17 -14.38 -7.73 5.46
CA TYR A 17 -15.77 -7.88 5.86
C TYR A 17 -16.14 -6.95 7.02
N LYS A 18 -17.22 -6.18 6.85
CA LYS A 18 -17.82 -5.33 7.89
C LYS A 18 -19.23 -5.84 8.15
N ASN A 19 -19.55 -6.19 9.40
CA ASN A 19 -20.87 -6.71 9.79
C ASN A 19 -21.36 -7.91 8.92
N GLY A 20 -20.44 -8.78 8.51
CA GLY A 20 -20.73 -9.96 7.67
C GLY A 20 -20.92 -9.66 6.18
N GLN A 21 -20.82 -8.39 5.75
CA GLN A 21 -20.86 -8.00 4.35
C GLN A 21 -19.45 -7.79 3.80
N PHE A 22 -19.22 -8.27 2.58
CA PHE A 22 -17.96 -8.04 1.88
C PHE A 22 -17.81 -6.55 1.55
N VAL A 23 -16.64 -5.98 1.82
CA VAL A 23 -16.35 -4.56 1.63
C VAL A 23 -15.68 -4.40 0.27
N HIS A 24 -16.37 -3.80 -0.70
CA HIS A 24 -15.81 -3.62 -2.04
C HIS A 24 -14.55 -2.73 -2.02
N PRO A 25 -13.36 -3.22 -2.43
CA PRO A 25 -12.11 -2.48 -2.37
C PRO A 25 -12.14 -1.23 -3.25
N PHE A 26 -11.40 -0.20 -2.83
CA PHE A 26 -11.14 0.99 -3.65
C PHE A 26 -10.06 0.69 -4.71
N PRO A 27 -10.08 1.32 -5.90
CA PRO A 27 -8.97 1.23 -6.85
C PRO A 27 -7.64 1.64 -6.20
N SER A 28 -6.57 0.86 -6.36
CA SER A 28 -5.27 1.07 -5.67
C SER A 28 -5.25 0.74 -4.17
N SER A 29 -6.18 -0.11 -3.71
CA SER A 29 -6.08 -0.73 -2.38
C SER A 29 -4.84 -1.64 -2.30
N THR A 30 -4.22 -1.74 -1.12
CA THR A 30 -3.05 -2.59 -0.88
C THR A 30 -3.34 -3.58 0.24
N ALA A 31 -3.08 -4.86 0.02
CA ALA A 31 -3.15 -5.93 1.01
C ALA A 31 -1.77 -6.51 1.30
N ALA A 32 -1.55 -7.02 2.51
CA ALA A 32 -0.22 -7.45 2.95
C ALA A 32 -0.04 -8.97 2.80
N PHE A 33 1.06 -9.41 2.18
CA PHE A 33 1.52 -10.79 2.22
C PHE A 33 2.52 -10.95 3.36
N HIS A 34 2.31 -11.93 4.24
CA HIS A 34 3.15 -12.22 5.38
C HIS A 34 3.83 -13.58 5.24
N LEU A 35 5.08 -13.67 5.67
CA LEU A 35 5.76 -14.94 5.92
C LEU A 35 5.71 -15.25 7.40
N ASN A 36 5.11 -16.40 7.73
CA ASN A 36 4.95 -16.84 9.11
C ASN A 36 6.15 -17.70 9.53
N PHE A 37 7.03 -17.09 10.33
CA PHE A 37 8.22 -17.75 10.83
C PHE A 37 7.86 -19.01 11.64
N GLY A 38 8.51 -20.12 11.33
CA GLY A 38 8.32 -21.42 11.98
C GLY A 38 7.13 -22.23 11.47
N GLN A 39 6.36 -21.72 10.50
CA GLN A 39 5.28 -22.47 9.86
C GLN A 39 5.78 -23.28 8.66
N PHE A 40 4.97 -24.25 8.22
CA PHE A 40 5.30 -25.17 7.12
C PHE A 40 4.13 -25.31 6.14
N GLY A 41 4.45 -25.67 4.90
CA GLY A 41 3.43 -25.93 3.87
C GLY A 41 2.61 -24.68 3.55
N ASN A 42 1.27 -24.83 3.51
CA ASN A 42 0.34 -23.77 3.10
C ASN A 42 0.25 -22.60 4.09
N ASP A 43 0.72 -22.79 5.34
CA ASP A 43 0.65 -21.76 6.39
C ASP A 43 1.89 -20.84 6.40
N ILE A 44 2.87 -21.09 5.51
CA ILE A 44 4.06 -20.25 5.36
C ILE A 44 3.70 -18.85 4.89
N VAL A 45 2.79 -18.75 3.91
CA VAL A 45 2.44 -17.48 3.26
C VAL A 45 0.99 -17.18 3.55
N HIS A 46 0.72 -16.02 4.13
CA HIS A 46 -0.63 -15.52 4.34
C HIS A 46 -0.83 -14.23 3.55
N LEU A 47 -2.04 -14.00 3.05
CA LEU A 47 -2.53 -12.68 2.66
C LEU A 47 -3.37 -12.18 3.84
N ASN A 48 -2.95 -11.07 4.45
CA ASN A 48 -3.45 -10.64 5.74
C ASN A 48 -3.40 -11.82 6.73
N ASP A 49 -4.54 -12.25 7.26
CA ASP A 49 -4.61 -13.31 8.26
C ASP A 49 -4.77 -14.73 7.69
N PHE A 50 -5.01 -14.90 6.39
CA PHE A 50 -5.40 -16.20 5.81
C PHE A 50 -4.45 -16.69 4.71
N PRO A 51 -4.32 -18.01 4.51
CA PRO A 51 -3.63 -18.56 3.34
C PRO A 51 -4.24 -18.02 2.03
N PRO A 52 -3.44 -17.63 1.01
CA PRO A 52 -3.92 -16.99 -0.22
C PRO A 52 -4.94 -17.79 -1.03
N ASN A 53 -5.04 -19.11 -0.81
CA ASN A 53 -6.01 -19.99 -1.45
C ASN A 53 -7.29 -20.21 -0.61
N SER A 54 -7.43 -19.52 0.52
CA SER A 54 -8.59 -19.60 1.40
C SER A 54 -9.87 -19.16 0.68
N SER A 55 -10.97 -19.87 0.95
CA SER A 55 -12.30 -19.49 0.49
C SER A 55 -12.77 -18.13 1.02
N TYR A 56 -12.12 -17.62 2.07
CA TYR A 56 -12.29 -16.25 2.57
C TYR A 56 -12.12 -15.19 1.46
N PHE A 57 -11.27 -15.43 0.46
CA PHE A 57 -11.03 -14.49 -0.64
C PHE A 57 -11.92 -14.71 -1.86
N ALA A 58 -12.89 -15.62 -1.82
CA ALA A 58 -13.72 -15.95 -2.98
C ALA A 58 -14.45 -14.72 -3.58
N PRO A 59 -15.04 -13.80 -2.78
CA PRO A 59 -15.67 -12.60 -3.34
C PRO A 59 -14.65 -11.64 -3.99
N LEU A 60 -13.46 -11.49 -3.38
CA LEU A 60 -12.39 -10.67 -3.93
C LEU A 60 -11.92 -11.20 -5.30
N LEU A 61 -11.70 -12.51 -5.38
CA LEU A 61 -11.33 -13.18 -6.64
C LEU A 61 -12.40 -12.96 -7.73
N LEU A 62 -13.68 -13.04 -7.35
CA LEU A 62 -14.78 -12.81 -8.29
C LEU A 62 -14.75 -11.40 -8.88
N GLU A 63 -14.51 -10.37 -8.05
CA GLU A 63 -14.42 -8.98 -8.53
C GLU A 63 -13.22 -8.74 -9.45
N MET A 64 -12.07 -9.31 -9.11
CA MET A 64 -10.87 -9.24 -9.95
C MET A 64 -11.12 -9.89 -11.32
N MET A 65 -11.83 -11.03 -11.36
CA MET A 65 -12.19 -11.72 -12.60
C MET A 65 -13.24 -10.97 -13.44
N GLN A 66 -14.14 -10.22 -12.80
CA GLN A 66 -15.18 -9.44 -13.47
C GLN A 66 -14.63 -8.19 -14.19
N GLY A 67 -13.38 -7.81 -13.94
CA GLY A 67 -12.70 -6.75 -14.70
C GLY A 67 -13.20 -5.34 -14.38
N ASN A 68 -13.78 -5.11 -13.20
CA ASN A 68 -14.32 -3.80 -12.77
C ASN A 68 -13.24 -2.74 -12.46
N GLY A 69 -12.01 -2.91 -12.95
CA GLY A 69 -10.89 -2.02 -12.64
C GLY A 69 -10.32 -2.17 -11.23
N THR A 70 -10.82 -3.13 -10.44
CA THR A 70 -10.30 -3.46 -9.12
C THR A 70 -8.88 -4.01 -9.23
N LYS A 71 -7.89 -3.19 -8.87
CA LYS A 71 -6.51 -3.61 -8.64
C LYS A 71 -6.23 -3.53 -7.14
N VAL A 72 -6.07 -4.69 -6.51
CA VAL A 72 -5.51 -4.80 -5.16
C VAL A 72 -4.02 -5.10 -5.32
N LEU A 73 -3.19 -4.18 -4.85
CA LEU A 73 -1.76 -4.32 -4.79
C LEU A 73 -1.41 -5.22 -3.60
N GLY A 74 -0.41 -6.08 -3.74
CA GLY A 74 0.16 -6.75 -2.58
C GLY A 74 1.38 -5.97 -2.04
N MET A 75 1.65 -6.13 -0.75
CA MET A 75 2.85 -5.63 -0.09
C MET A 75 3.45 -6.76 0.75
N LEU A 76 4.74 -7.06 0.63
CA LEU A 76 5.37 -8.06 1.48
C LEU A 76 5.68 -7.47 2.88
N GLY A 77 5.33 -8.19 3.94
CA GLY A 77 5.52 -7.79 5.33
C GLY A 77 4.37 -6.93 5.84
N GLY A 78 4.65 -5.84 6.54
CA GLY A 78 3.67 -4.98 7.20
C GLY A 78 4.03 -4.77 8.67
N ALA A 79 3.05 -4.33 9.47
CA ALA A 79 3.26 -4.10 10.91
C ALA A 79 3.54 -5.40 11.68
N ALA A 80 3.07 -6.54 11.18
CA ALA A 80 3.35 -7.84 11.77
C ALA A 80 4.84 -8.21 11.60
N PRO A 81 5.57 -8.48 12.69
CA PRO A 81 6.98 -8.87 12.63
C PRO A 81 7.16 -10.27 12.03
N GLY A 82 8.41 -10.62 11.67
CA GLY A 82 8.78 -11.99 11.27
C GLY A 82 8.97 -12.20 9.77
N THR A 83 8.30 -11.44 8.90
CA THR A 83 8.42 -11.65 7.45
C THR A 83 9.86 -11.47 6.95
N TYR A 84 10.54 -10.42 7.39
CA TYR A 84 11.92 -10.16 6.97
C TYR A 84 12.94 -11.06 7.70
N ASP A 85 12.62 -11.56 8.89
CA ASP A 85 13.44 -12.54 9.60
C ASP A 85 13.48 -13.89 8.85
N CYS A 86 12.44 -14.20 8.06
CA CYS A 86 12.36 -15.37 7.19
C CYS A 86 13.24 -15.26 5.93
N LEU A 87 13.65 -14.05 5.54
CA LEU A 87 14.35 -13.76 4.27
C LEU A 87 15.84 -13.51 4.47
N THR A 88 16.46 -14.29 5.34
CA THR A 88 17.91 -14.32 5.56
C THR A 88 18.56 -15.42 4.72
N ALA A 89 19.87 -15.34 4.49
CA ALA A 89 20.60 -16.33 3.67
C ALA A 89 20.37 -17.79 4.12
N ASP A 90 20.29 -18.01 5.44
CA ASP A 90 20.11 -19.35 6.02
C ASP A 90 18.67 -19.89 5.88
N LEU A 91 17.68 -19.00 5.74
CA LEU A 91 16.26 -19.36 5.74
C LEU A 91 15.61 -19.20 4.36
N LEU A 92 16.28 -18.53 3.42
CA LEU A 92 15.74 -18.18 2.11
C LEU A 92 15.17 -19.38 1.36
N TYR A 93 15.88 -20.51 1.32
CA TYR A 93 15.42 -21.72 0.61
C TYR A 93 14.18 -22.37 1.24
N THR A 94 13.84 -22.03 2.48
CA THR A 94 12.62 -22.50 3.15
C THR A 94 11.43 -21.61 2.81
N TYR A 95 11.60 -20.29 2.89
CA TYR A 95 10.47 -19.35 2.84
C TYR A 95 10.23 -18.69 1.48
N TYR A 96 11.27 -18.53 0.67
CA TYR A 96 11.15 -17.89 -0.64
C TYR A 96 10.40 -18.74 -1.68
N PRO A 97 10.61 -20.07 -1.82
CA PRO A 97 9.88 -20.84 -2.83
C PRO A 97 8.35 -20.80 -2.66
N PRO A 98 7.78 -20.99 -1.45
CA PRO A 98 6.34 -20.82 -1.24
C PRO A 98 5.84 -19.41 -1.59
N LEU A 99 6.59 -18.36 -1.21
CA LEU A 99 6.25 -16.97 -1.55
C LEU A 99 6.22 -16.75 -3.06
N ARG A 100 7.28 -17.17 -3.76
CA ARG A 100 7.41 -17.08 -5.22
C ARG A 100 6.26 -17.81 -5.91
N ASP A 101 5.89 -18.99 -5.43
CA ASP A 101 4.83 -19.79 -6.02
C ASP A 101 3.47 -19.12 -5.83
N VAL A 102 3.19 -18.53 -4.67
CA VAL A 102 2.00 -17.69 -4.44
C VAL A 102 1.99 -16.51 -5.41
N ILE A 103 3.08 -15.76 -5.55
CA ILE A 103 3.18 -14.60 -6.46
C ILE A 103 2.87 -14.99 -7.90
N ARG A 104 3.36 -16.15 -8.35
CA ARG A 104 3.19 -16.63 -9.73
C ARG A 104 1.83 -17.23 -10.03
N THR A 105 1.16 -17.79 -9.02
CA THR A 105 -0.02 -18.65 -9.25
C THR A 105 -1.31 -18.11 -8.64
N SER A 106 -1.22 -17.21 -7.65
CA SER A 106 -2.41 -16.60 -7.05
C SER A 106 -2.88 -15.43 -7.90
N PRO A 107 -4.12 -15.42 -8.41
CA PRO A 107 -4.69 -14.28 -9.14
C PRO A 107 -4.65 -12.98 -8.34
N ILE A 108 -4.72 -13.09 -7.00
CA ILE A 108 -4.61 -11.97 -6.07
C ILE A 108 -3.19 -11.42 -6.06
N ALA A 109 -2.20 -12.31 -6.14
CA ALA A 109 -0.80 -11.94 -6.14
C ALA A 109 -0.29 -11.55 -7.54
N THR A 110 -0.87 -12.01 -8.65
CA THR A 110 -0.49 -11.55 -10.00
C THR A 110 -0.83 -10.07 -10.24
N ALA A 111 -1.74 -9.49 -9.44
CA ALA A 111 -1.92 -8.03 -9.39
C ALA A 111 -0.68 -7.27 -8.86
N LEU A 112 0.26 -7.96 -8.19
CA LEU A 112 1.57 -7.43 -7.80
C LEU A 112 2.47 -7.09 -8.99
N THR A 113 2.28 -7.76 -10.13
CA THR A 113 3.21 -7.69 -11.27
C THR A 113 2.74 -6.76 -12.39
N GLU A 114 1.47 -6.31 -12.39
CA GLU A 114 0.85 -5.59 -13.53
C GLU A 114 0.33 -4.18 -13.18
N GLY A 115 0.89 -3.55 -12.15
CA GLY A 115 0.38 -2.31 -11.56
C GLY A 115 0.91 -1.00 -12.15
N PHE A 116 2.23 -0.81 -12.21
CA PHE A 116 2.84 0.53 -12.39
C PHE A 116 4.21 0.52 -13.10
N GLY A 117 4.44 -0.34 -14.10
CA GLY A 117 5.69 -0.30 -14.89
C GLY A 117 6.96 -0.73 -14.14
N GLY A 118 6.81 -1.32 -12.96
CA GLY A 118 7.84 -1.87 -12.11
C GLY A 118 7.16 -2.65 -10.98
N ASN A 119 7.79 -3.73 -10.53
CA ASN A 119 7.31 -4.52 -9.39
C ASN A 119 7.03 -3.58 -8.20
N LEU A 120 5.90 -3.74 -7.50
CA LEU A 120 5.50 -2.88 -6.38
C LEU A 120 6.38 -3.07 -5.12
N SER A 121 7.22 -4.09 -5.11
CA SER A 121 8.31 -4.23 -4.14
C SER A 121 9.56 -3.45 -4.54
N GLY A 122 9.68 -3.02 -5.80
CA GLY A 122 10.92 -2.48 -6.35
C GLY A 122 12.06 -3.50 -6.44
N PHE A 123 11.82 -4.80 -6.70
CA PHE A 123 12.93 -5.76 -6.88
C PHE A 123 12.62 -6.80 -7.96
N ASP A 124 13.57 -7.16 -8.82
CA ASP A 124 13.48 -8.45 -9.52
C ASP A 124 13.87 -9.53 -8.50
N TYR A 125 12.98 -10.49 -8.20
CA TYR A 125 13.25 -11.52 -7.19
C TYR A 125 14.25 -12.60 -7.67
N ILE A 126 14.82 -12.46 -8.87
CA ILE A 126 15.74 -13.45 -9.46
C ILE A 126 17.23 -13.15 -9.18
N PRO A 127 17.69 -11.89 -9.05
CA PRO A 127 19.00 -11.60 -8.48
C PRO A 127 18.86 -10.98 -7.08
N LEU A 128 18.49 -11.80 -6.10
CA LEU A 128 18.51 -11.43 -4.68
C LEU A 128 19.95 -11.46 -4.14
N GLU A 129 20.81 -10.58 -4.66
CA GLU A 129 22.10 -10.21 -4.06
C GLU A 129 22.78 -9.15 -4.95
N GLN A 130 22.81 -7.88 -4.49
CA GLN A 130 23.98 -6.98 -4.50
C GLN A 130 23.69 -5.47 -4.60
N ASP A 131 22.47 -4.97 -4.85
CA ASP A 131 22.23 -3.53 -4.71
C ASP A 131 20.74 -3.20 -4.51
N MET A 132 20.25 -3.37 -3.27
CA MET A 132 18.82 -3.20 -2.94
C MET A 132 18.37 -1.74 -2.85
N THR A 133 19.28 -0.76 -2.90
CA THR A 133 18.93 0.66 -2.70
C THR A 133 18.44 1.35 -3.99
N SER A 134 18.82 0.83 -5.15
CA SER A 134 18.52 1.41 -6.47
C SER A 134 17.22 0.93 -7.09
N SER A 135 16.58 -0.08 -6.49
CA SER A 135 15.40 -0.73 -7.06
C SER A 135 14.09 -0.36 -6.33
N ILE A 136 14.17 0.25 -5.13
CA ILE A 136 12.98 0.60 -4.32
C ILE A 136 12.28 1.85 -4.88
N ASP A 137 11.04 1.67 -5.34
CA ASP A 137 10.21 2.75 -5.88
C ASP A 137 9.68 3.70 -4.78
N TRP A 138 9.24 3.19 -3.62
CA TRP A 138 8.79 4.00 -2.47
C TRP A 138 8.81 3.25 -1.13
N TYR A 139 8.68 3.99 -0.02
CA TYR A 139 8.52 3.47 1.33
C TYR A 139 7.17 3.91 1.93
N ASN A 140 6.39 2.96 2.42
CA ASN A 140 5.17 3.24 3.19
C ASN A 140 5.53 3.39 4.68
N ALA A 141 5.70 4.62 5.14
CA ALA A 141 6.08 4.88 6.53
C ALA A 141 4.84 5.16 7.40
N GLN A 142 4.74 4.47 8.54
CA GLN A 142 3.64 4.64 9.49
C GLN A 142 3.89 5.86 10.39
N PHE A 143 3.01 6.87 10.30
CA PHE A 143 3.09 8.10 11.10
C PHE A 143 2.02 8.17 12.17
N TYR A 144 1.70 7.03 12.77
CA TYR A 144 0.72 6.87 13.84
C TYR A 144 1.25 5.96 14.93
N SER A 145 0.52 5.82 16.04
CA SER A 145 0.85 4.94 17.17
C SER A 145 2.23 5.14 17.79
N GLY A 146 2.77 6.36 17.68
CA GLY A 146 4.11 6.70 18.20
C GLY A 146 5.27 6.22 17.33
N PHE A 147 5.00 5.64 16.16
CA PHE A 147 6.04 5.16 15.22
C PHE A 147 6.72 6.29 14.45
N GLY A 148 6.14 7.49 14.43
CA GLY A 148 6.77 8.67 13.88
C GLY A 148 5.91 9.93 14.04
N THR A 149 6.58 11.07 14.19
CA THR A 149 5.98 12.41 14.14
C THR A 149 6.45 13.09 12.86
N PHE A 150 5.84 12.70 11.75
CA PHE A 150 5.92 13.32 10.42
C PHE A 150 7.17 14.16 10.10
N PHE A 151 8.30 13.60 9.66
CA PHE A 151 9.33 14.31 8.86
C PHE A 151 10.33 13.29 8.25
N ALA A 152 9.97 12.64 7.14
CA ALA A 152 10.99 12.02 6.31
C ALA A 152 11.47 13.05 5.27
N GLU A 153 12.78 13.34 5.24
CA GLU A 153 13.39 14.21 4.22
C GLU A 153 13.57 13.51 2.86
N ASP A 154 13.09 12.28 2.72
CA ASP A 154 13.11 11.51 1.49
C ASP A 154 11.77 11.62 0.75
N HIS A 155 11.83 12.11 -0.48
CA HIS A 155 10.67 12.28 -1.37
C HIS A 155 10.03 10.94 -1.76
N ARG A 156 10.70 9.80 -1.56
CA ARG A 156 10.18 8.45 -1.82
C ARG A 156 9.29 7.90 -0.69
N VAL A 157 9.03 8.69 0.34
CA VAL A 157 8.21 8.26 1.49
C VAL A 157 6.75 8.63 1.26
N THR A 158 5.90 7.60 1.20
CA THR A 158 4.45 7.72 1.35
C THR A 158 4.12 7.79 2.83
N ALA A 159 3.42 8.84 3.24
CA ALA A 159 3.03 9.01 4.63
C ALA A 159 1.73 8.26 4.92
N VAL A 160 1.81 7.17 5.69
CA VAL A 160 0.65 6.37 6.09
C VAL A 160 0.08 6.92 7.39
N VAL A 161 -1.21 7.28 7.38
CA VAL A 161 -1.96 7.82 8.52
C VAL A 161 -3.16 6.94 8.85
N LEU A 162 -3.75 7.12 10.02
CA LEU A 162 -5.00 6.44 10.38
C LEU A 162 -6.17 7.09 9.63
N THR A 163 -7.03 6.27 9.01
CA THR A 163 -8.25 6.73 8.34
C THR A 163 -9.45 6.84 9.28
N ASN A 164 -9.35 6.25 10.47
CA ASN A 164 -10.36 6.26 11.53
C ASN A 164 -9.66 6.26 12.91
N PRO A 165 -10.12 7.05 13.90
CA PRO A 165 -9.57 7.04 15.26
C PRO A 165 -9.63 5.68 15.96
N ASP A 166 -10.54 4.79 15.57
CA ASP A 166 -10.67 3.45 16.15
C ASP A 166 -9.54 2.51 15.70
N ASN A 167 -8.78 2.87 14.66
CA ASN A 167 -7.70 2.05 14.11
C ASN A 167 -6.37 2.18 14.87
N GLY A 168 -6.29 3.05 15.87
CA GLY A 168 -5.10 3.22 16.71
C GLY A 168 -4.95 4.62 17.30
N SER A 169 -3.81 4.88 17.95
CA SER A 169 -3.51 6.22 18.49
C SER A 169 -2.78 7.10 17.46
N GLY A 170 -2.89 8.42 17.61
CA GLY A 170 -2.24 9.39 16.70
C GLY A 170 -3.06 9.74 15.46
N TYR A 171 -4.38 9.50 15.48
CA TYR A 171 -5.30 9.95 14.44
C TYR A 171 -5.34 11.47 14.34
N ILE A 172 -5.37 11.97 13.10
CA ILE A 172 -5.73 13.34 12.74
C ILE A 172 -6.87 13.29 11.73
N ASP A 173 -7.75 14.28 11.74
CA ASP A 173 -8.91 14.26 10.84
C ASP A 173 -8.53 14.42 9.36
N ALA A 174 -9.42 14.01 8.47
CA ALA A 174 -9.17 14.02 7.03
C ALA A 174 -8.84 15.43 6.48
N HIS A 175 -9.39 16.49 7.08
CA HIS A 175 -9.07 17.86 6.68
C HIS A 175 -7.64 18.23 7.09
N ALA A 176 -7.20 17.86 8.29
CA ALA A 176 -5.81 18.05 8.70
C ALA A 176 -4.81 17.26 7.82
N VAL A 177 -5.19 16.06 7.36
CA VAL A 177 -4.38 15.30 6.39
C VAL A 177 -4.30 16.05 5.05
N GLU A 178 -5.42 16.55 4.54
CA GLU A 178 -5.47 17.36 3.31
C GLU A 178 -4.57 18.61 3.39
N GLU A 179 -4.63 19.35 4.51
CA GLU A 179 -3.72 20.49 4.74
C GLU A 179 -2.25 20.06 4.74
N SER A 180 -1.95 18.90 5.33
CA SER A 180 -0.59 18.33 5.37
C SER A 180 -0.08 17.99 3.97
N ILE A 181 -0.92 17.39 3.12
CA ILE A 181 -0.61 17.14 1.70
C ILE A 181 -0.21 18.44 1.00
N GLY A 182 -1.00 19.50 1.19
CA GLY A 182 -0.72 20.84 0.64
C GLY A 182 0.67 21.34 1.03
N ASN A 183 0.97 21.32 2.33
CA ASN A 183 2.24 21.78 2.88
C ASN A 183 3.45 20.97 2.38
N LEU A 184 3.29 19.65 2.24
CA LEU A 184 4.37 18.76 1.82
C LEU A 184 4.66 18.86 0.34
N MET A 185 3.62 18.95 -0.49
CA MET A 185 3.80 19.18 -1.91
C MET A 185 4.36 20.59 -2.19
N GLU A 186 4.05 21.58 -1.37
CA GLU A 186 4.71 22.89 -1.46
C GLU A 186 6.21 22.80 -1.13
N LYS A 187 6.59 21.97 -0.15
CA LYS A 187 7.98 21.80 0.27
C LYS A 187 8.80 20.92 -0.68
N TYR A 188 8.24 19.80 -1.13
CA TYR A 188 8.95 18.73 -1.85
C TYR A 188 8.57 18.67 -3.34
N GLY A 189 7.63 19.50 -3.78
CA GLY A 189 7.15 19.55 -5.16
C GLY A 189 6.25 18.37 -5.53
N THR A 190 5.99 18.24 -6.83
CA THR A 190 5.10 17.20 -7.38
C THR A 190 5.71 15.80 -7.39
N GLY A 191 6.95 15.63 -6.93
CA GLY A 191 7.63 14.33 -6.80
C GLY A 191 7.53 13.70 -5.41
N TRP A 192 6.75 14.29 -4.50
CA TRP A 192 6.53 13.76 -3.15
C TRP A 192 5.74 12.45 -3.16
N GLY A 193 6.17 11.45 -2.38
CA GLY A 193 5.73 10.05 -2.44
C GLY A 193 4.23 9.81 -2.23
N GLY A 194 3.51 10.72 -1.57
CA GLY A 194 2.05 10.67 -1.42
C GLY A 194 1.58 10.28 -0.03
N VAL A 195 0.30 9.89 0.07
CA VAL A 195 -0.37 9.57 1.34
C VAL A 195 -0.97 8.17 1.30
N GLY A 196 -0.86 7.46 2.42
CA GLY A 196 -1.48 6.16 2.65
C GLY A 196 -2.48 6.18 3.79
N GLY A 197 -3.49 5.32 3.74
CA GLY A 197 -4.51 5.20 4.79
C GLY A 197 -4.56 3.81 5.42
N TRP A 198 -4.44 3.73 6.75
CA TRP A 198 -4.71 2.54 7.56
C TRP A 198 -6.04 2.69 8.32
N GLU A 199 -7.10 1.96 7.98
CA GLU A 199 -7.30 1.14 6.77
C GLU A 199 -8.68 1.43 6.13
N TYR A 200 -8.97 0.81 4.98
CA TYR A 200 -10.06 1.24 4.11
C TYR A 200 -11.46 1.10 4.73
N PHE A 201 -11.83 -0.06 5.27
CA PHE A 201 -13.23 -0.46 5.49
C PHE A 201 -14.08 0.46 6.36
N ASN A 202 -13.46 1.20 7.27
CA ASN A 202 -14.12 2.11 8.22
C ASN A 202 -13.60 3.56 8.08
N SER A 203 -12.98 3.90 6.96
CA SER A 203 -12.43 5.24 6.76
C SER A 203 -13.49 6.32 6.99
N VAL A 204 -13.20 7.30 7.85
CA VAL A 204 -14.01 8.51 7.99
C VAL A 204 -13.54 9.54 6.95
N PRO A 205 -14.36 10.50 6.49
CA PRO A 205 -15.46 11.15 7.21
C PRO A 205 -16.76 10.35 7.30
N GLU A 206 -16.95 9.35 6.45
CA GLU A 206 -18.20 8.59 6.37
C GLU A 206 -17.94 7.08 6.28
N GLU A 207 -18.12 6.37 7.39
CA GLU A 207 -17.76 4.94 7.46
C GLU A 207 -18.62 4.02 6.57
N ASP A 208 -19.78 4.48 6.13
CA ASP A 208 -20.65 3.77 5.17
C ASP A 208 -20.25 4.10 3.71
N ARG A 209 -19.37 5.08 3.52
CA ARG A 209 -18.78 5.49 2.24
C ARG A 209 -17.25 5.59 2.38
N PRO A 210 -16.56 4.50 2.75
CA PRO A 210 -15.12 4.52 3.08
C PRO A 210 -14.22 5.06 1.95
N TRP A 211 -14.66 4.94 0.70
CA TRP A 211 -13.98 5.52 -0.46
C TRP A 211 -13.84 7.05 -0.40
N MET A 212 -14.66 7.76 0.39
CA MET A 212 -14.63 9.22 0.47
C MET A 212 -13.29 9.74 0.97
N TRP A 213 -12.65 9.04 1.91
CA TRP A 213 -11.32 9.42 2.38
C TRP A 213 -10.30 9.40 1.24
N ALA A 214 -10.25 8.31 0.47
CA ALA A 214 -9.31 8.17 -0.64
C ALA A 214 -9.57 9.18 -1.77
N VAL A 215 -10.85 9.47 -2.07
CA VAL A 215 -11.24 10.50 -3.04
C VAL A 215 -10.81 11.89 -2.57
N GLN A 216 -11.02 12.23 -1.30
CA GLN A 216 -10.61 13.51 -0.73
C GLN A 216 -9.08 13.69 -0.84
N MET A 217 -8.30 12.68 -0.44
CA MET A 217 -6.85 12.74 -0.53
C MET A 217 -6.36 12.86 -1.99
N SER A 218 -7.01 12.13 -2.90
CA SER A 218 -6.65 12.15 -4.34
C SER A 218 -6.92 13.53 -4.93
N GLU A 219 -8.04 14.15 -4.57
CA GLU A 219 -8.40 15.49 -5.02
C GLU A 219 -7.45 16.56 -4.45
N ALA A 220 -7.09 16.46 -3.17
CA ALA A 220 -6.12 17.35 -2.54
C ALA A 220 -4.77 17.34 -3.28
N MET A 221 -4.24 16.15 -3.58
CA MET A 221 -3.00 15.99 -4.35
C MET A 221 -3.14 16.54 -5.77
N ARG A 222 -4.27 16.28 -6.44
CA ARG A 222 -4.53 16.75 -7.81
C ARG A 222 -4.60 18.28 -7.88
N VAL A 223 -5.34 18.90 -6.97
CA VAL A 223 -5.50 20.36 -6.89
C VAL A 223 -4.16 21.03 -6.60
N GLN A 224 -3.39 20.50 -5.64
CA GLN A 224 -2.11 21.09 -5.27
C GLN A 224 -1.06 20.92 -6.38
N LYS A 225 -1.04 19.78 -7.07
CA LYS A 225 -0.21 19.58 -8.26
C LYS A 225 -0.48 20.65 -9.33
N ALA A 226 -1.75 20.85 -9.69
CA ALA A 226 -2.13 21.84 -10.69
C ALA A 226 -1.71 23.28 -10.30
N ARG A 227 -1.77 23.62 -9.00
CA ARG A 227 -1.29 24.91 -8.49
C ARG A 227 0.22 25.08 -8.64
N ILE A 228 1.00 24.03 -8.35
CA ILE A 228 2.46 24.05 -8.48
C ILE A 228 2.85 24.22 -9.96
N GLU A 229 2.28 23.41 -10.84
CA GLU A 229 2.56 23.44 -12.28
C GLU A 229 2.21 24.81 -12.90
N ALA A 230 1.05 25.38 -12.56
CA ALA A 230 0.65 26.69 -13.07
C ALA A 230 1.58 27.85 -12.63
N ARG A 231 2.24 27.74 -11.46
CA ARG A 231 3.23 28.72 -11.00
C ARG A 231 4.54 28.59 -11.77
N MET A 232 4.98 27.36 -12.03
CA MET A 232 6.18 27.09 -12.83
C MET A 232 6.04 27.64 -14.26
N ASP A 233 4.86 27.52 -14.87
CA ASP A 233 4.60 28.06 -16.21
C ASP A 233 4.54 29.59 -16.25
N ALA A 234 4.23 30.24 -15.12
CA ALA A 234 4.15 31.70 -15.02
C ALA A 234 5.53 32.37 -14.82
N ASP A 235 6.53 31.61 -14.38
CA ASP A 235 7.90 32.07 -14.11
C ASP A 235 8.86 31.84 -15.30
N VAL A 236 8.37 31.33 -16.43
CA VAL A 236 9.14 31.02 -17.67
C VAL A 236 8.90 32.06 -18.77
#